data_AF-A0A538KUW4-F1
#
_entry.id   AF-A0A538KUW4-F1
#
_cell.length_a   1.000
_cell.length_b   1.000
_cell.length_c   1.000
_cell.angle_alpha   90.00
_cell.angle_beta   90.00
_cell.angle_gamma   90.00
#
_symmetry.space_group_name_H-M   'P 1'
#
loop_
_entity.id
_entity.type
_entity.pdbx_description
1 polymer ?
#
loop_
_entity_poly.entity_id
_entity_poly.type
_entity_poly.pdbx_seq_one_letter_code
_entity_poly.pdbx_strand_id
1 'polypeptide(L)'
;MFSGLPSTLHALRTGGSFRSAIRYVYNATCAVGTLVPPGRPAFVRGAIVHLGISVAFGEALARMLPERRSVVWGAAAGLAIGLINVGMIGRRFPAIRALPLLPQLADNVAFGLLFAAVADRRHE
;
A
#
# COMPACT_ATOMS: atom_id res chain seq x y z
N MET A 1 -9.55 -5.88 14.82
CA MET A 1 -8.74 -4.66 15.06
C MET A 1 -7.29 -5.05 15.24
N PHE A 2 -6.48 -4.95 14.18
CA PHE A 2 -5.01 -4.99 14.25
C PHE A 2 -4.53 -3.85 13.35
N SER A 3 -4.72 -2.62 13.81
CA SER A 3 -4.34 -1.40 13.11
C SER A 3 -2.87 -1.07 13.39
N GLY A 4 -2.07 -0.92 12.35
CA GLY A 4 -0.98 0.06 12.36
C GLY A 4 0.44 -0.40 12.67
N LEU A 5 0.82 -1.68 12.50
CA LEU A 5 2.17 -2.12 12.89
C LEU A 5 3.31 -2.10 11.86
N PRO A 6 3.14 -2.13 10.52
CA PRO A 6 4.30 -2.17 9.62
C PRO A 6 5.04 -0.83 9.51
N SER A 7 4.32 0.25 9.23
CA SER A 7 4.90 1.60 9.05
C SER A 7 5.35 2.22 10.38
N THR A 8 4.73 1.82 11.50
CA THR A 8 5.15 2.22 12.86
C THR A 8 6.38 1.45 13.33
N LEU A 9 6.52 0.14 13.03
CA LEU A 9 7.75 -0.59 13.34
C LEU A 9 8.92 -0.14 12.47
N HIS A 10 8.70 0.15 11.19
CA HIS A 10 9.78 0.65 10.33
C HIS A 10 10.22 2.06 10.78
N ALA A 11 9.30 2.93 11.19
CA ALA A 11 9.64 4.23 11.78
C ALA A 11 10.42 4.09 13.11
N LEU A 12 10.03 3.15 13.98
CA LEU A 12 10.75 2.88 15.23
C LEU A 12 12.16 2.30 15.00
N ARG A 13 12.33 1.39 14.02
CA ARG A 13 13.62 0.73 13.75
C ARG A 13 14.64 1.62 13.04
N THR A 14 14.20 2.70 12.38
CA THR A 14 15.07 3.55 11.56
C THR A 14 15.42 4.89 12.23
N GLY A 15 15.07 5.09 13.52
CA GLY A 15 15.33 6.36 14.22
C GLY A 15 14.52 7.56 13.67
N GLY A 16 13.46 7.29 12.90
CA GLY A 16 12.63 8.32 12.28
C GLY A 16 11.52 8.76 13.22
N SER A 17 11.56 10.02 13.68
CA SER A 17 10.49 10.64 14.48
C SER A 17 9.10 10.31 13.91
N PHE A 18 8.14 9.95 14.77
CA PHE A 18 6.72 9.72 14.44
C PHE A 18 6.13 10.75 13.46
N ARG A 19 6.58 12.01 13.57
CA ARG A 19 6.25 13.10 12.65
C ARG A 19 6.63 12.84 11.19
N SER A 20 7.76 12.17 10.95
CA SER A 20 8.23 11.76 9.62
C SER A 20 7.29 10.71 9.02
N ALA A 21 6.85 9.75 9.83
CA ALA A 21 5.89 8.73 9.39
C ALA A 21 4.55 9.35 9.00
N ILE A 22 4.00 10.25 9.83
CA ILE A 22 2.76 10.98 9.51
C ILE A 22 2.92 11.78 8.22
N ARG A 23 4.05 12.48 8.06
CA ARG A 23 4.31 13.29 6.85
C ARG A 23 4.41 12.42 5.61
N TYR A 24 5.08 11.27 5.71
CA TYR A 24 5.15 10.31 4.61
C TYR A 24 3.75 9.84 4.20
N VAL A 25 2.93 9.38 5.16
CA VAL A 25 1.55 8.94 4.89
C VAL A 25 0.73 10.04 4.23
N TYR A 26 0.82 11.27 4.73
CA TYR A 26 0.13 12.41 4.15
C TYR A 26 0.58 12.68 2.70
N ASN A 27 1.88 12.74 2.46
CA ASN A 27 2.44 13.00 1.13
C ASN A 27 2.11 11.89 0.13
N ALA A 28 2.20 10.63 0.56
CA ALA A 28 1.84 9.47 -0.26
C ALA A 28 0.35 9.52 -0.64
N THR A 29 -0.53 9.81 0.32
CA THR A 29 -1.97 9.96 0.07
C THR A 29 -2.24 11.10 -0.91
N CYS A 30 -1.64 12.27 -0.70
CA CYS A 30 -1.76 13.40 -1.62
C CYS A 30 -1.30 13.04 -3.04
N ALA A 31 -0.17 12.33 -3.19
CA ALA A 31 0.35 11.90 -4.48
C ALA A 31 -0.61 10.97 -5.24
N VAL A 32 -1.26 10.04 -4.55
CA VAL A 32 -2.31 9.18 -5.13
C VAL A 32 -3.47 10.00 -5.71
N GLY A 33 -3.77 11.17 -5.13
CA GLY A 33 -4.76 12.10 -5.66
C GLY A 33 -4.49 12.63 -7.07
N THR A 34 -3.27 12.45 -7.60
CA THR A 34 -2.90 12.79 -8.99
C THR A 34 -3.37 11.77 -10.02
N LEU A 35 -3.80 10.58 -9.61
CA LEU A 35 -4.26 9.52 -10.52
C LEU A 35 -5.58 9.84 -11.24
N VAL A 36 -6.33 10.81 -10.73
CA VAL A 36 -7.65 11.20 -11.24
C VAL A 36 -7.66 12.69 -11.63
N PRO A 37 -8.46 13.10 -12.63
CA PRO A 37 -8.59 14.51 -13.02
C PRO A 37 -8.91 15.41 -11.81
N PRO A 38 -8.30 16.61 -11.70
CA PRO A 38 -7.43 17.29 -12.68
C PRO A 38 -5.92 16.95 -12.53
N GLY A 39 -5.55 15.82 -11.93
CA GLY A 39 -4.15 15.37 -11.84
C GLY A 39 -3.30 16.08 -10.79
N ARG A 40 -3.93 16.70 -9.78
CA ARG A 40 -3.23 17.47 -8.73
C ARG A 40 -3.07 16.66 -7.43
N PRO A 41 -2.04 16.91 -6.61
CA PRO A 41 -1.97 16.31 -5.28
C PRO A 41 -3.15 16.78 -4.41
N ALA A 42 -3.86 15.86 -3.77
CA ALA A 42 -4.98 16.20 -2.88
C ALA A 42 -5.27 15.05 -1.90
N PHE A 43 -5.29 15.35 -0.60
CA PHE A 43 -5.44 14.32 0.44
C PHE A 43 -6.78 13.57 0.36
N VAL A 44 -7.91 14.28 0.40
CA VAL A 44 -9.25 13.66 0.43
C VAL A 44 -9.47 12.78 -0.81
N ARG A 45 -9.14 13.32 -1.99
CA ARG A 45 -9.25 12.59 -3.25
C ARG A 45 -8.31 11.39 -3.29
N GLY A 46 -7.07 11.59 -2.85
CA GLY A 46 -6.08 10.54 -2.71
C GLY A 46 -6.57 9.42 -1.81
N ALA A 47 -7.16 9.74 -0.66
CA ALA A 47 -7.74 8.76 0.26
C ALA A 47 -8.87 7.95 -0.38
N ILE A 48 -9.80 8.61 -1.09
CA ILE A 48 -10.89 7.94 -1.81
C ILE A 48 -10.34 6.96 -2.86
N VAL A 49 -9.39 7.44 -3.70
CA VAL A 49 -8.77 6.61 -4.73
C VAL A 49 -7.99 5.45 -4.11
N HIS A 50 -7.24 5.72 -3.05
CA HIS A 50 -6.46 4.71 -2.34
C HIS A 50 -7.36 3.61 -1.74
N LEU A 51 -8.51 4.00 -1.18
CA LEU A 51 -9.52 3.05 -0.70
C LEU A 51 -10.09 2.20 -1.84
N GLY A 52 -10.46 2.83 -2.97
CA GLY A 52 -10.97 2.09 -4.13
C GLY A 52 -9.96 1.08 -4.68
N ILE A 53 -8.70 1.48 -4.82
CA ILE A 53 -7.60 0.58 -5.22
C ILE A 53 -7.43 -0.55 -4.21
N SER A 54 -7.43 -0.24 -2.91
CA SER A 54 -7.27 -1.25 -1.85
C SER A 54 -8.39 -2.29 -1.87
N VAL A 55 -9.64 -1.86 -2.09
CA VAL A 55 -10.79 -2.77 -2.22
C VAL A 55 -10.65 -3.63 -3.47
N ALA A 56 -10.34 -3.03 -4.63
CA ALA A 56 -10.21 -3.77 -5.89
C ALA A 56 -9.10 -4.83 -5.84
N PHE A 57 -7.91 -4.46 -5.34
CA PHE A 57 -6.81 -5.42 -5.18
C PHE A 57 -7.11 -6.45 -4.09
N GLY A 58 -7.73 -6.06 -2.99
CA GLY A 58 -8.17 -7.00 -1.96
C GLY A 58 -9.12 -8.05 -2.55
N GLU A 59 -10.14 -7.63 -3.29
CA GLU A 59 -11.09 -8.55 -3.91
C GLU A 59 -10.43 -9.48 -4.94
N ALA A 60 -9.48 -8.97 -5.75
CA ALA A 60 -8.69 -9.79 -6.66
C ALA A 60 -7.84 -10.82 -5.90
N LEU A 61 -7.16 -10.41 -4.83
CA LEU A 61 -6.37 -11.29 -3.98
C LEU A 61 -7.25 -12.38 -3.34
N ALA A 62 -8.43 -12.02 -2.82
CA ALA A 62 -9.35 -12.98 -2.22
C ALA A 62 -9.80 -14.08 -3.20
N ARG A 63 -9.88 -13.77 -4.50
CA ARG A 63 -10.26 -14.74 -5.54
C ARG A 63 -9.09 -15.56 -6.08
N MET A 64 -7.87 -15.04 -6.01
CA MET A 64 -6.70 -15.61 -6.70
C MET A 64 -5.72 -16.30 -5.76
N LEU A 65 -5.74 -16.00 -4.46
CA LEU A 65 -4.82 -16.65 -3.53
C LEU A 65 -5.20 -18.13 -3.30
N PRO A 66 -4.20 -19.03 -3.33
CA PRO A 66 -4.43 -20.40 -2.93
C PRO A 66 -4.72 -20.50 -1.43
N GLU A 67 -5.62 -21.42 -1.06
CA GLU A 67 -5.99 -21.69 0.34
C GLU A 67 -4.79 -22.07 1.22
N ARG A 68 -3.77 -22.72 0.62
CA ARG A 68 -2.53 -23.09 1.33
C ARG A 68 -1.45 -22.03 1.12
N ARG A 69 -0.81 -21.61 2.22
CA ARG A 69 0.27 -20.59 2.26
C ARG A 69 -0.20 -19.21 1.79
N SER A 70 -1.47 -18.88 2.04
CA SER A 70 -2.11 -17.60 1.69
C SER A 70 -1.23 -16.41 2.09
N VAL A 71 -0.66 -16.40 3.29
CA VAL A 71 0.20 -15.32 3.79
C VAL A 71 1.45 -15.08 2.93
N VAL A 72 2.14 -16.15 2.51
CA VAL A 72 3.37 -16.03 1.68
C VAL A 72 3.02 -15.54 0.28
N TRP A 73 1.94 -16.06 -0.30
CA TRP A 73 1.44 -15.61 -1.60
C TRP A 73 0.91 -14.17 -1.55
N GLY A 74 0.31 -13.77 -0.44
CA GLY A 74 -0.12 -12.40 -0.19
C GLY A 74 1.06 -11.43 -0.13
N ALA A 75 2.13 -11.78 0.58
CA ALA A 75 3.36 -10.99 0.61
C ALA A 75 3.98 -10.84 -0.79
N ALA A 76 4.06 -11.94 -1.54
CA ALA A 76 4.61 -11.95 -2.90
C ALA A 76 3.75 -11.11 -3.86
N ALA A 77 2.42 -11.23 -3.78
CA ALA A 77 1.50 -10.43 -4.57
C ALA A 77 1.59 -8.94 -4.21
N GLY A 78 1.66 -8.61 -2.92
CA GLY A 78 1.92 -7.26 -2.44
C GLY A 78 3.22 -6.68 -3.01
N LEU A 79 4.32 -7.45 -2.97
CA LEU A 79 5.58 -7.04 -3.59
C LEU A 79 5.45 -6.79 -5.10
N ALA A 80 4.78 -7.69 -5.82
CA ALA A 80 4.54 -7.55 -7.25
C ALA A 80 3.73 -6.29 -7.58
N ILE A 81 2.67 -6.01 -6.81
CA ILE A 81 1.87 -4.78 -6.92
C ILE A 81 2.75 -3.54 -6.69
N GLY A 82 3.59 -3.55 -5.65
CA GLY A 82 4.53 -2.46 -5.37
C GLY A 82 5.51 -2.18 -6.51
N LEU A 83 6.08 -3.24 -7.09
CA LEU A 83 7.00 -3.14 -8.23
C LEU A 83 6.30 -2.60 -9.49
N ILE A 84 5.07 -3.06 -9.77
CA ILE A 84 4.26 -2.57 -10.89
C ILE A 84 3.89 -1.09 -10.68
N ASN A 85 3.47 -0.71 -9.47
CA ASN A 85 3.10 0.66 -9.13
C ASN A 85 4.30 1.60 -9.33
N VAL A 86 5.46 1.28 -8.76
CA VAL A 86 6.65 2.13 -8.92
C VAL A 86 7.13 2.14 -10.39
N GLY A 87 7.21 0.97 -11.01
CA GLY A 87 7.76 0.80 -12.36
C GLY A 87 6.90 1.39 -13.46
N MET A 88 5.57 1.25 -13.39
CA MET A 88 4.64 1.72 -14.42
C MET A 88 3.92 3.01 -14.05
N ILE A 89 3.38 3.10 -12.83
CA ILE A 89 2.62 4.29 -12.38
C ILE A 89 3.59 5.42 -12.04
N GLY A 90 4.70 5.15 -11.34
CA GLY A 90 5.72 6.15 -11.05
C GLY A 90 6.28 6.82 -12.31
N ARG A 91 6.37 6.10 -13.44
CA ARG A 91 6.79 6.67 -14.73
C ARG A 91 5.83 7.73 -15.26
N ARG A 92 4.52 7.58 -15.02
CA ARG A 92 3.47 8.48 -15.53
C ARG A 92 3.07 9.56 -14.54
N PHE A 93 3.30 9.34 -13.25
CA PHE A 93 2.88 10.23 -12.16
C PHE A 93 4.09 10.66 -11.33
N PRO A 94 4.71 11.82 -11.65
CA PRO A 94 5.92 12.29 -10.99
C PRO A 94 5.79 12.42 -9.47
N ALA A 95 4.60 12.78 -8.96
CA ALA A 95 4.35 12.89 -7.53
C ALA A 95 4.53 11.55 -6.78
N ILE A 96 4.18 10.43 -7.41
CA ILE A 96 4.35 9.09 -6.85
C ILE A 96 5.82 8.68 -6.94
N ARG A 97 6.49 8.99 -8.06
CA ARG A 97 7.94 8.71 -8.24
C ARG A 97 8.83 9.47 -7.26
N ALA A 98 8.41 10.64 -6.80
CA ALA A 98 9.15 11.44 -5.83
C ALA A 98 9.13 10.83 -4.41
N LEU A 99 8.28 9.84 -4.14
CA LEU A 99 8.21 9.19 -2.85
C LEU A 99 9.38 8.21 -2.65
N PRO A 100 9.86 8.02 -1.41
CA PRO A 100 10.87 7.01 -1.11
C PRO A 100 10.43 5.60 -1.55
N LEU A 101 11.33 4.88 -2.24
CA LEU A 101 11.02 3.55 -2.81
C LEU A 101 10.78 2.48 -1.74
N LEU A 102 11.70 2.37 -0.77
CA LEU A 102 11.64 1.31 0.25
C LEU A 102 10.35 1.36 1.07
N PRO A 103 9.91 2.53 1.57
CA PRO A 103 8.60 2.65 2.23
C PRO A 103 7.43 2.21 1.35
N GLN A 104 7.40 2.59 0.06
CA GLN A 104 6.32 2.18 -0.84
C GLN A 104 6.26 0.66 -1.02
N LEU A 105 7.40 0.00 -1.22
CA LEU A 105 7.44 -1.46 -1.34
C LEU A 105 7.02 -2.14 -0.03
N ALA A 106 7.49 -1.63 1.11
CA ALA A 106 7.11 -2.15 2.42
C ALA A 106 5.60 -2.03 2.68
N ASP A 107 4.97 -0.90 2.31
CA ASP A 107 3.53 -0.70 2.45
C ASP A 107 2.74 -1.71 1.60
N ASN A 108 3.17 -1.98 0.36
CA ASN A 108 2.48 -2.94 -0.51
C ASN A 108 2.65 -4.39 -0.02
N VAL A 109 3.84 -4.77 0.45
CA VAL A 109 4.06 -6.09 1.07
C VAL A 109 3.18 -6.26 2.31
N ALA A 110 3.14 -5.24 3.16
CA ALA A 110 2.31 -5.25 4.36
C ALA A 110 0.82 -5.34 4.04
N PHE A 111 0.35 -4.63 3.02
CA PHE A 111 -1.01 -4.75 2.51
C PHE A 111 -1.33 -6.20 2.11
N GLY A 112 -0.47 -6.82 1.30
CA GLY A 112 -0.66 -8.20 0.86
C GLY A 112 -0.66 -9.22 2.01
N LEU A 113 0.24 -9.06 2.98
CA LEU A 113 0.28 -9.88 4.20
C LEU A 113 -1.00 -9.77 5.04
N LEU A 114 -1.42 -8.53 5.34
CA LEU A 114 -2.61 -8.28 6.16
C LEU A 114 -3.87 -8.78 5.47
N PHE A 115 -3.97 -8.57 4.16
CA PHE A 115 -5.13 -9.03 3.40
C PHE A 115 -5.21 -10.56 3.41
N ALA A 116 -4.11 -11.25 3.10
CA ALA A 116 -4.07 -12.70 3.14
C ALA A 116 -4.43 -13.25 4.52
N ALA A 117 -3.91 -12.67 5.60
CA ALA A 117 -4.23 -13.09 6.97
C ALA A 117 -5.71 -12.87 7.35
N VAL A 118 -6.35 -11.82 6.81
CA VAL A 118 -7.79 -11.58 7.03
C VAL A 118 -8.65 -12.52 6.19
N ALA A 119 -8.23 -12.82 4.96
CA ALA A 119 -8.92 -13.77 4.10
C ALA A 119 -8.86 -15.19 4.68
N ASP A 120 -7.68 -15.64 5.13
CA ASP A 120 -7.46 -16.95 5.77
C ASP A 120 -8.46 -17.20 6.91
N ARG A 121 -8.60 -16.22 7.81
CA ARG A 121 -9.54 -16.28 8.95
C ARG A 121 -11.03 -16.28 8.58
N ARG A 122 -11.38 -15.97 7.33
CA ARG A 122 -12.77 -16.04 6.83
C ARG A 122 -13.09 -17.41 6.22
N HIS A 123 -12.07 -18.20 5.92
CA HIS A 123 -12.20 -19.55 5.38
C HIS A 123 -12.07 -20.66 6.45
N GLU A 124 -11.68 -20.30 7.69
CA GLU A 124 -11.79 -21.13 8.91
C GLU A 124 -13.17 -20.98 9.56
#